data_AF-A0A960WTC6-F1
#
_entry.id   AF-A0A960WTC6-F1
#
_cell.length_a   1.000
_cell.length_b   1.000
_cell.length_c   1.000
_cell.angle_alpha   90.00
_cell.angle_beta   90.00
_cell.angle_gamma   90.00
#
_symmetry.space_group_name_H-M   'P 1'
#
loop_
_entity.id
_entity.type
_entity.pdbx_description
1 polymer ?
#
loop_
_entity_poly.entity_id
_entity_poly.type
_entity_poly.pdbx_seq_one_letter_code
_entity_poly.pdbx_strand_id
1 'polypeptide(L)'
;RVHLDLLGLVPTEKEARAFLDDENPDKRAHLVETLLQRPEFADFWALKWADLLRVEEKVLDNQGVAAFHGWIRKSIAENKPLDRFAREVVSSLGSTYEVAASNYYRALRAPDQRAEAIAQIFLGVRLNCAKCHNHPFEKWTMDDYYQFSAVFDGIDYEIKENKRYDKNDKNNFVGEQVVKFVDKRDLKDPRSGKAPVPRLLGEQEPLSSDPRRLEKLGAWMTSPDHPLFARVQINRIWFHLMGRGLVDPVDDFRATNPPVNPALLDALTDDFVRSGFDLRHAIRTICASRAYQLGSEPNASNVDDEINFARTLPRRLSAEQLLDSVHLILGGLPSFEGYEKPMRAAQLPGVQAVYRPKSPTSADTFVRLFGKPPRLTNSDTERTTDTSLAQVFELTSGSTLNGLLTKKGNLLDRLVDEQLADEPLVDRLYRTILTRSPSGEELSSTAAYLQAANNRREALEDLAWSLLNAKEFLLRR
;
A
#
# COMPACT_ATOMS: atom_id res chain seq x y z
N ARG A 1 2.02 -9.74 14.21
CA ARG A 1 2.39 -9.59 12.78
C ARG A 1 1.21 -9.58 11.80
N VAL A 2 0.41 -10.65 11.69
CA VAL A 2 -0.62 -10.80 10.64
C VAL A 2 -1.72 -9.72 10.66
N HIS A 3 -2.11 -9.22 11.84
CA HIS A 3 -3.02 -8.08 11.94
C HIS A 3 -2.49 -6.83 11.21
N LEU A 4 -1.19 -6.54 11.33
CA LEU A 4 -0.57 -5.40 10.66
C LEU A 4 -0.52 -5.58 9.15
N ASP A 5 -0.23 -6.80 8.67
CA ASP A 5 -0.21 -7.11 7.22
C ASP A 5 -1.56 -7.01 6.54
N LEU A 6 -2.59 -7.52 7.23
CA LEU A 6 -3.90 -7.68 6.65
C LEU A 6 -4.73 -6.43 6.87
N LEU A 7 -4.73 -5.86 8.08
CA LEU A 7 -5.63 -4.77 8.46
C LEU A 7 -4.94 -3.41 8.61
N GLY A 8 -3.60 -3.39 8.63
CA GLY A 8 -2.83 -2.19 8.95
C GLY A 8 -2.91 -1.78 10.42
N LEU A 9 -3.27 -2.69 11.33
CA LEU A 9 -3.52 -2.40 12.74
C LEU A 9 -2.86 -3.44 13.65
N VAL A 10 -2.59 -3.08 14.89
CA VAL A 10 -2.40 -4.06 15.98
C VAL A 10 -3.74 -4.73 16.34
N PRO A 11 -3.75 -5.97 16.89
CA PRO A 11 -4.96 -6.54 17.49
C PRO A 11 -5.40 -5.72 18.71
N THR A 12 -6.70 -5.73 19.00
CA THR A 12 -7.21 -5.28 20.30
C THR A 12 -6.76 -6.23 21.42
N GLU A 13 -6.79 -5.76 22.68
CA GLU A 13 -6.49 -6.58 23.86
C GLU A 13 -7.30 -7.90 23.87
N LYS A 14 -8.60 -7.82 23.57
CA LYS A 14 -9.50 -8.98 23.53
C LYS A 14 -9.10 -9.98 22.45
N GLU A 15 -8.77 -9.50 21.25
CA GLU A 15 -8.33 -10.35 20.14
C GLU A 15 -6.98 -11.01 20.42
N ALA A 16 -6.03 -10.25 20.96
CA ALA A 16 -4.72 -10.76 21.34
C ALA A 16 -4.84 -11.86 22.41
N ARG A 17 -5.64 -11.62 23.46
CA ARG A 17 -5.91 -12.62 24.52
C ARG A 17 -6.58 -13.86 23.95
N ALA A 18 -7.65 -13.70 23.17
CA ALA A 18 -8.37 -14.83 22.57
C ALA A 18 -7.44 -15.72 21.73
N PHE A 19 -6.51 -15.12 20.97
CA PHE A 19 -5.55 -15.88 20.18
C PHE A 19 -4.44 -16.56 21.02
N LEU A 20 -3.98 -15.91 22.09
CA LEU A 20 -2.96 -16.48 22.98
C LEU A 20 -3.51 -17.66 23.79
N ASP A 21 -4.76 -17.54 24.25
CA ASP A 21 -5.44 -18.55 25.06
C ASP A 21 -6.02 -19.72 24.22
N ASP A 22 -6.08 -19.58 22.89
CA ASP A 22 -6.53 -20.64 21.98
C ASP A 22 -5.45 -21.74 21.81
N GLU A 23 -5.79 -22.98 22.13
CA GLU A 23 -4.91 -24.16 22.00
C GLU A 23 -5.08 -24.89 20.65
N ASN A 24 -6.00 -24.46 19.80
CA ASN A 24 -6.25 -25.09 18.50
C ASN A 24 -4.97 -25.02 17.62
N PRO A 25 -4.46 -26.15 17.11
CA PRO A 25 -3.29 -26.16 16.23
C PRO A 25 -3.48 -25.32 14.95
N ASP A 26 -4.73 -25.16 14.49
CA ASP A 26 -5.10 -24.42 13.29
C ASP A 26 -5.48 -22.95 13.56
N LYS A 27 -5.32 -22.45 14.79
CA LYS A 27 -5.71 -21.08 15.17
C LYS A 27 -5.14 -19.99 14.28
N ARG A 28 -3.93 -20.19 13.74
CA ARG A 28 -3.30 -19.25 12.80
C ARG A 28 -4.05 -19.19 11.46
N ALA A 29 -4.44 -20.34 10.92
CA ALA A 29 -5.20 -20.41 9.68
C ALA A 29 -6.60 -19.78 9.87
N HIS A 30 -7.29 -20.11 10.97
CA HIS A 30 -8.57 -19.49 11.31
C HIS A 30 -8.50 -17.98 11.50
N LEU A 31 -7.43 -17.48 12.15
CA LEU A 31 -7.20 -16.06 12.30
C LEU A 31 -7.03 -15.39 10.93
N VAL A 32 -6.21 -15.96 10.03
CA VAL A 32 -6.03 -15.44 8.67
C VAL A 32 -7.37 -15.34 7.94
N GLU A 33 -8.20 -16.38 7.97
CA GLU A 33 -9.53 -16.34 7.34
C GLU A 33 -10.39 -15.20 7.88
N THR A 34 -10.42 -15.07 9.21
CA THR A 34 -11.25 -14.05 9.87
C THR A 34 -10.78 -12.64 9.48
N LEU A 35 -9.46 -12.40 9.49
CA LEU A 35 -8.89 -11.10 9.14
C LEU A 35 -9.10 -10.76 7.66
N LEU A 36 -9.04 -11.73 6.76
CA LEU A 36 -9.32 -11.47 5.34
C LEU A 36 -10.74 -10.94 5.14
N GLN A 37 -11.74 -11.45 5.86
CA GLN A 37 -13.14 -11.03 5.70
C GLN A 37 -13.47 -9.66 6.29
N ARG A 38 -12.54 -9.04 7.03
CA ARG A 38 -12.79 -7.76 7.69
C ARG A 38 -12.76 -6.58 6.72
N PRO A 39 -13.58 -5.54 6.95
CA PRO A 39 -13.56 -4.33 6.11
C PRO A 39 -12.21 -3.61 6.14
N GLU A 40 -11.46 -3.71 7.25
CA GLU A 40 -10.14 -3.09 7.38
C GLU A 40 -9.11 -3.69 6.43
N PHE A 41 -9.31 -4.94 5.98
CA PHE A 41 -8.49 -5.54 4.93
C PHE A 41 -8.61 -4.76 3.63
N ALA A 42 -9.83 -4.43 3.22
CA ALA A 42 -10.08 -3.66 2.02
C ALA A 42 -9.55 -2.23 2.12
N ASP A 43 -9.67 -1.60 3.30
CA ASP A 43 -9.10 -0.27 3.55
C ASP A 43 -7.58 -0.29 3.35
N PHE A 44 -6.88 -1.21 4.02
CA PHE A 44 -5.42 -1.22 4.02
C PHE A 44 -4.83 -1.67 2.68
N TRP A 45 -5.41 -2.68 2.03
CA TRP A 45 -4.93 -3.16 0.74
C TRP A 45 -5.29 -2.25 -0.43
N ALA A 46 -6.32 -1.40 -0.29
CA ALA A 46 -6.60 -0.35 -1.28
C ALA A 46 -5.48 0.68 -1.36
N LEU A 47 -4.79 1.00 -0.25
CA LEU A 47 -3.68 1.96 -0.25
C LEU A 47 -2.56 1.54 -1.21
N LYS A 48 -2.22 0.24 -1.25
CA LYS A 48 -1.17 -0.30 -2.11
C LYS A 48 -1.44 0.00 -3.58
N TRP A 49 -2.69 -0.21 -3.99
CA TRP A 49 -3.16 0.11 -5.33
C TRP A 49 -3.31 1.61 -5.57
N ALA A 50 -3.78 2.36 -4.57
CA ALA A 50 -3.93 3.80 -4.68
C ALA A 50 -2.57 4.51 -4.84
N ASP A 51 -1.53 3.98 -4.21
CA ASP A 51 -0.15 4.44 -4.37
C ASP A 51 0.34 4.19 -5.82
N LEU A 52 0.19 2.97 -6.34
CA LEU A 52 0.60 2.61 -7.71
C LEU A 52 -0.20 3.30 -8.82
N LEU A 53 -1.49 3.52 -8.59
CA LEU A 53 -2.41 4.13 -9.56
C LEU A 53 -2.49 5.66 -9.43
N ARG A 54 -1.61 6.25 -8.62
CA ARG A 54 -1.44 7.71 -8.48
C ARG A 54 -2.73 8.43 -8.07
N VAL A 55 -3.40 7.90 -7.04
CA VAL A 55 -4.64 8.49 -6.51
C VAL A 55 -4.31 9.72 -5.67
N GLU A 56 -4.15 10.86 -6.33
CA GLU A 56 -3.77 12.14 -5.72
C GLU A 56 -4.65 13.31 -6.22
N GLU A 57 -4.93 14.26 -5.33
CA GLU A 57 -5.98 15.26 -5.53
C GLU A 57 -5.62 16.36 -6.52
N LYS A 58 -4.32 16.68 -6.72
CA LYS A 58 -3.93 17.79 -7.60
C LYS A 58 -4.41 17.54 -9.03
N VAL A 59 -4.21 16.34 -9.54
CA VAL A 59 -4.65 15.96 -10.88
C VAL A 59 -6.06 15.40 -10.86
N LEU A 60 -6.49 14.66 -9.82
CA LEU A 60 -7.78 13.95 -9.79
C LEU A 60 -8.94 14.69 -9.11
N ASP A 61 -8.70 15.81 -8.43
CA ASP A 61 -9.63 16.49 -7.52
C ASP A 61 -10.25 15.59 -6.43
N ASN A 62 -10.96 16.21 -5.49
CA ASN A 62 -11.56 15.50 -4.36
C ASN A 62 -12.59 14.44 -4.80
N GLN A 63 -13.38 14.73 -5.83
CA GLN A 63 -14.45 13.84 -6.26
C GLN A 63 -13.89 12.69 -7.08
N GLY A 64 -12.93 12.93 -7.97
CA GLY A 64 -12.23 11.89 -8.72
C GLY A 64 -11.40 10.99 -7.81
N VAL A 65 -10.71 11.54 -6.81
CA VAL A 65 -10.05 10.76 -5.76
C VAL A 65 -11.04 9.88 -5.01
N ALA A 66 -12.17 10.43 -4.55
CA ALA A 66 -13.16 9.68 -3.80
C ALA A 66 -13.77 8.54 -4.64
N ALA A 67 -14.10 8.81 -5.91
CA ALA A 67 -14.61 7.82 -6.84
C ALA A 67 -13.59 6.71 -7.10
N PHE A 68 -12.35 7.07 -7.43
CA PHE A 68 -11.33 6.10 -7.81
C PHE A 68 -10.89 5.24 -6.62
N HIS A 69 -10.58 5.86 -5.47
CA HIS A 69 -10.27 5.14 -4.25
C HIS A 69 -11.44 4.25 -3.81
N GLY A 70 -12.68 4.76 -3.86
CA GLY A 70 -13.88 3.99 -3.56
C GLY A 70 -14.01 2.74 -4.43
N TRP A 71 -13.75 2.85 -5.74
CA TRP A 71 -13.76 1.72 -6.65
C TRP A 71 -12.63 0.72 -6.38
N ILE A 72 -11.41 1.18 -6.07
CA ILE A 72 -10.29 0.31 -5.68
C ILE A 72 -10.67 -0.47 -4.43
N ARG A 73 -11.06 0.23 -3.36
CA ARG A 73 -11.46 -0.37 -2.09
C ARG A 73 -12.60 -1.37 -2.26
N LYS A 74 -13.64 -1.01 -3.02
CA LYS A 74 -14.76 -1.91 -3.33
C LYS A 74 -14.28 -3.17 -4.04
N SER A 75 -13.38 -3.03 -5.02
CA SER A 75 -12.80 -4.17 -5.74
C SER A 75 -12.09 -5.15 -4.80
N ILE A 76 -11.34 -4.64 -3.82
CA ILE A 76 -10.69 -5.50 -2.81
C ILE A 76 -11.71 -6.11 -1.83
N ALA A 77 -12.71 -5.34 -1.41
CA ALA A 77 -13.76 -5.81 -0.51
C ALA A 77 -14.58 -6.97 -1.11
N GLU A 78 -14.91 -6.87 -2.40
CA GLU A 78 -15.67 -7.87 -3.15
C GLU A 78 -14.80 -9.04 -3.66
N ASN A 79 -13.50 -9.05 -3.32
CA ASN A 79 -12.52 -10.01 -3.82
C ASN A 79 -12.51 -10.12 -5.35
N LYS A 80 -12.55 -8.97 -6.04
CA LYS A 80 -12.48 -8.92 -7.50
C LYS A 80 -11.17 -9.60 -7.96
N PRO A 81 -11.24 -10.58 -8.86
CA PRO A 81 -10.05 -11.17 -9.48
C PRO A 81 -9.10 -10.10 -10.03
N LEU A 82 -7.80 -10.24 -9.77
CA LEU A 82 -6.83 -9.18 -10.14
C LEU A 82 -6.65 -9.02 -11.65
N ASP A 83 -6.88 -10.08 -12.43
CA ASP A 83 -6.98 -10.01 -13.90
C ASP A 83 -8.13 -9.09 -14.33
N ARG A 84 -9.33 -9.27 -13.76
CA ARG A 84 -10.48 -8.42 -14.04
C ARG A 84 -10.24 -6.98 -13.57
N PHE A 85 -9.66 -6.79 -12.39
CA PHE A 85 -9.26 -5.46 -11.91
C PHE A 85 -8.33 -4.76 -12.91
N ALA A 86 -7.28 -5.43 -13.38
CA ALA A 86 -6.32 -4.87 -14.32
C ALA A 86 -6.95 -4.58 -15.69
N ARG A 87 -7.82 -5.46 -16.21
CA ARG A 87 -8.59 -5.21 -17.44
C ARG A 87 -9.43 -3.95 -17.32
N GLU A 88 -10.18 -3.81 -16.22
CA GLU A 88 -11.04 -2.64 -15.98
C GLU A 88 -10.22 -1.34 -15.93
N VAL A 89 -9.02 -1.33 -15.33
CA VAL A 89 -8.13 -0.15 -15.33
C VAL A 89 -7.68 0.22 -16.76
N VAL A 90 -7.30 -0.78 -17.55
CA VAL A 90 -6.76 -0.54 -18.90
C VAL A 90 -7.87 -0.19 -19.91
N SER A 91 -9.03 -0.80 -19.82
CA SER A 91 -10.09 -0.58 -20.81
C SER A 91 -11.08 0.51 -20.44
N SER A 92 -10.93 1.18 -19.29
CA SER A 92 -11.92 2.17 -18.82
C SER A 92 -11.92 3.45 -19.64
N LEU A 93 -13.09 3.77 -20.21
CA LEU A 93 -13.43 5.04 -20.84
C LEU A 93 -14.75 5.54 -20.23
N GLY A 94 -15.00 6.84 -20.25
CA GLY A 94 -16.21 7.47 -19.71
C GLY A 94 -15.94 8.56 -18.69
N SER A 95 -17.00 8.99 -18.00
CA SER A 95 -16.92 10.01 -16.95
C SER A 95 -15.95 9.58 -15.85
N THR A 96 -15.08 10.49 -15.42
CA THR A 96 -14.16 10.26 -14.29
C THR A 96 -14.87 10.18 -12.94
N TYR A 97 -16.17 10.50 -12.87
CA TYR A 97 -16.96 10.35 -11.65
C TYR A 97 -17.81 9.08 -11.65
N GLU A 98 -18.34 8.69 -12.81
CA GLU A 98 -19.21 7.51 -12.94
C GLU A 98 -18.41 6.23 -13.24
N VAL A 99 -17.41 6.34 -14.12
CA VAL A 99 -16.49 5.25 -14.49
C VAL A 99 -15.17 5.48 -13.77
N ALA A 100 -15.16 5.20 -12.47
CA ALA A 100 -14.07 5.53 -11.56
C ALA A 100 -12.66 5.12 -12.04
N ALA A 101 -12.53 3.95 -12.68
CA ALA A 101 -11.26 3.47 -13.23
C ALA A 101 -10.65 4.39 -14.31
N SER A 102 -11.48 5.17 -15.02
CA SER A 102 -11.04 6.14 -16.03
C SER A 102 -10.15 7.24 -15.44
N ASN A 103 -10.16 7.45 -14.12
CA ASN A 103 -9.22 8.35 -13.45
C ASN A 103 -7.76 7.93 -13.62
N TYR A 104 -7.47 6.66 -13.90
CA TYR A 104 -6.11 6.22 -14.24
C TYR A 104 -5.53 7.04 -15.39
N TYR A 105 -6.32 7.27 -16.43
CA TYR A 105 -5.92 8.12 -17.55
C TYR A 105 -5.84 9.59 -17.16
N ARG A 106 -6.63 10.06 -16.21
CA ARG A 106 -6.52 11.44 -15.74
C ARG A 106 -5.17 11.70 -15.07
N ALA A 107 -4.65 10.73 -14.30
CA ALA A 107 -3.34 10.79 -13.63
C ALA A 107 -2.14 10.71 -14.59
N LEU A 108 -2.30 10.00 -15.72
CA LEU A 108 -1.25 9.79 -16.74
C LEU A 108 -1.71 10.29 -18.11
N ARG A 109 -1.27 11.50 -18.49
CA ARG A 109 -1.79 12.20 -19.69
C ARG A 109 -1.14 11.75 -20.99
N ALA A 110 0.16 11.47 -20.98
CA ALA A 110 0.88 11.17 -22.20
C ALA A 110 0.81 9.66 -22.55
N PRO A 111 0.67 9.27 -23.83
CA PRO A 111 0.61 7.87 -24.23
C PRO A 111 1.81 7.04 -23.75
N ASP A 112 3.00 7.63 -23.78
CA ASP A 112 4.23 6.99 -23.35
C ASP A 112 4.28 6.78 -21.83
N GLN A 113 3.85 7.76 -21.04
CA GLN A 113 3.71 7.61 -19.58
C GLN A 113 2.72 6.50 -19.20
N ARG A 114 1.60 6.37 -19.93
CA ARG A 114 0.63 5.29 -19.70
C ARG A 114 1.22 3.93 -20.02
N ALA A 115 1.97 3.83 -21.11
CA ALA A 115 2.67 2.60 -21.49
C ALA A 115 3.75 2.20 -20.48
N GLU A 116 4.59 3.14 -20.04
CA GLU A 116 5.58 2.89 -18.99
C GLU A 116 4.92 2.38 -17.70
N ALA A 117 3.86 3.05 -17.23
CA ALA A 117 3.16 2.67 -16.02
C ALA A 117 2.45 1.30 -16.13
N ILE A 118 1.76 1.00 -17.23
CA ILE A 118 1.12 -0.31 -17.42
C ILE A 118 2.16 -1.42 -17.51
N ALA A 119 3.24 -1.22 -18.26
CA ALA A 119 4.33 -2.20 -18.35
C ALA A 119 4.98 -2.45 -16.98
N GLN A 120 5.24 -1.39 -16.20
CA GLN A 120 5.85 -1.51 -14.88
C GLN A 120 4.91 -2.18 -13.86
N ILE A 121 3.68 -1.68 -13.72
CA ILE A 121 2.74 -2.16 -12.70
C ILE A 121 2.36 -3.61 -12.94
N PHE A 122 1.96 -3.95 -14.16
CA PHE A 122 1.32 -5.22 -14.45
C PHE A 122 2.24 -6.26 -15.10
N LEU A 123 3.34 -5.84 -15.72
CA LEU A 123 4.29 -6.75 -16.39
C LEU A 123 5.69 -6.73 -15.75
N GLY A 124 5.97 -5.83 -14.80
CA GLY A 124 7.30 -5.69 -14.21
C GLY A 124 8.36 -5.32 -15.25
N VAL A 125 7.97 -4.63 -16.32
CA VAL A 125 8.85 -4.24 -17.42
C VAL A 125 9.12 -2.75 -17.35
N ARG A 126 10.40 -2.37 -17.26
CA ARG A 126 10.84 -0.97 -17.17
C ARG A 126 11.27 -0.44 -18.53
N LEU A 127 10.34 0.21 -19.22
CA LEU A 127 10.54 0.66 -20.60
C LEU A 127 11.36 1.96 -20.74
N ASN A 128 11.63 2.70 -19.66
CA ASN A 128 12.17 4.07 -19.74
C ASN A 128 13.49 4.19 -20.49
N CYS A 129 14.41 3.21 -20.37
CA CYS A 129 15.67 3.24 -21.13
C CYS A 129 15.43 3.07 -22.65
N ALA A 130 14.42 2.27 -23.02
CA ALA A 130 14.02 2.02 -24.41
C ALA A 130 13.46 3.27 -25.11
N LYS A 131 13.22 4.36 -24.39
CA LYS A 131 12.77 5.64 -24.95
C LYS A 131 13.79 6.29 -25.88
N CYS A 132 15.07 6.21 -25.52
CA CYS A 132 16.15 6.95 -26.22
C CYS A 132 17.13 6.04 -26.95
N HIS A 133 17.30 4.80 -26.50
CA HIS A 133 18.15 3.78 -27.12
C HIS A 133 17.57 2.40 -26.80
N ASN A 134 17.97 1.35 -27.53
CA ASN A 134 17.57 -0.02 -27.14
C ASN A 134 18.03 -0.33 -25.72
N HIS A 135 17.21 -1.05 -24.95
CA HIS A 135 17.52 -1.33 -23.55
C HIS A 135 18.84 -2.12 -23.44
N PRO A 136 19.81 -1.68 -22.60
CA PRO A 136 21.17 -2.24 -22.60
C PRO A 136 21.25 -3.65 -22.00
N PHE A 137 20.28 -4.01 -21.16
CA PHE A 137 20.26 -5.28 -20.42
C PHE A 137 18.99 -6.11 -20.65
N GLU A 138 18.16 -5.72 -21.61
CA GLU A 138 16.89 -6.39 -21.92
C GLU A 138 16.63 -6.43 -23.42
N LYS A 139 15.65 -7.23 -23.82
CA LYS A 139 15.28 -7.43 -25.23
C LYS A 139 14.51 -6.24 -25.85
N TRP A 140 14.11 -5.26 -25.06
CA TRP A 140 13.22 -4.19 -25.50
C TRP A 140 13.95 -3.15 -26.34
N THR A 141 13.42 -2.92 -27.54
CA THR A 141 13.94 -1.94 -28.48
C THR A 141 13.19 -0.62 -28.39
N MET A 142 13.74 0.43 -29.01
CA MET A 142 13.00 1.67 -29.20
C MET A 142 11.71 1.46 -30.00
N ASP A 143 11.70 0.52 -30.96
CA ASP A 143 10.50 0.19 -31.73
C ASP A 143 9.41 -0.35 -30.78
N ASP A 144 9.77 -1.27 -29.88
CA ASP A 144 8.84 -1.81 -28.89
C ASP A 144 8.29 -0.71 -27.97
N TYR A 145 9.15 0.21 -27.50
CA TYR A 145 8.75 1.34 -26.66
C TYR A 145 7.67 2.20 -27.35
N TYR A 146 7.96 2.66 -28.57
CA TYR A 146 7.08 3.60 -29.27
C TYR A 146 5.82 2.93 -29.80
N GLN A 147 5.89 1.67 -30.22
CA GLN A 147 4.71 0.93 -30.69
C GLN A 147 3.80 0.49 -29.55
N PHE A 148 4.34 0.16 -28.37
CA PHE A 148 3.54 -0.07 -27.18
C PHE A 148 2.91 1.22 -26.66
N SER A 149 3.66 2.33 -26.67
CA SER A 149 3.13 3.67 -26.38
C SER A 149 1.96 4.06 -27.30
N ALA A 150 2.02 3.69 -28.58
CA ALA A 150 0.94 3.92 -29.54
C ALA A 150 -0.38 3.20 -29.21
N VAL A 151 -0.38 2.18 -28.34
CA VAL A 151 -1.61 1.53 -27.86
C VAL A 151 -2.49 2.51 -27.08
N PHE A 152 -1.87 3.49 -26.41
CA PHE A 152 -2.56 4.50 -25.60
C PHE A 152 -2.73 5.85 -26.31
N ASP A 153 -2.28 5.95 -27.56
CA ASP A 153 -2.57 7.13 -28.38
C ASP A 153 -4.09 7.26 -28.60
N GLY A 154 -4.58 8.43 -29.01
CA GLY A 154 -6.02 8.63 -29.22
C GLY A 154 -6.90 8.63 -27.96
N ILE A 155 -6.38 8.33 -26.76
CA ILE A 155 -7.12 8.61 -25.52
C ILE A 155 -7.06 10.11 -25.25
N ASP A 156 -8.23 10.74 -25.28
CA ASP A 156 -8.44 12.17 -25.14
C ASP A 156 -9.55 12.45 -24.11
N TYR A 157 -9.81 13.74 -23.83
CA TYR A 157 -10.70 14.16 -22.76
C TYR A 157 -11.67 15.21 -23.27
N GLU A 158 -12.96 14.95 -23.05
CA GLU A 158 -13.97 16.00 -23.10
C GLU A 158 -14.08 16.63 -21.71
N ILE A 159 -13.76 17.92 -21.62
CA ILE A 159 -13.87 18.68 -20.37
C ILE A 159 -15.32 19.13 -20.24
N LYS A 160 -16.05 18.57 -19.26
CA LYS A 160 -17.40 19.02 -18.90
C LYS A 160 -17.33 20.24 -17.99
N GLU A 161 -16.39 20.24 -17.05
CA GLU A 161 -16.17 21.33 -16.12
C GLU A 161 -14.69 21.41 -15.73
N ASN A 162 -14.15 22.64 -15.58
CA ASN A 162 -12.85 22.86 -14.97
C ASN A 162 -12.79 24.20 -14.22
N LYS A 163 -12.94 24.13 -12.91
CA LYS A 163 -12.91 25.25 -11.95
C LYS A 163 -11.53 25.39 -11.28
N ARG A 164 -10.44 25.25 -12.05
CA ARG A 164 -9.06 25.41 -11.52
C ARG A 164 -8.87 26.73 -10.76
N TYR A 165 -8.24 26.62 -9.59
CA TYR A 165 -7.90 27.76 -8.74
C TYR A 165 -6.78 28.62 -9.33
N ASP A 166 -5.74 27.97 -9.86
CA ASP A 166 -4.63 28.61 -10.54
C ASP A 166 -4.74 28.37 -12.05
N LYS A 167 -4.86 29.45 -12.83
CA LYS A 167 -4.95 29.37 -14.30
C LYS A 167 -3.60 29.05 -14.95
N ASN A 168 -2.49 29.28 -14.24
CA ASN A 168 -1.12 29.03 -14.72
C ASN A 168 -0.67 27.58 -14.44
N ASP A 169 -1.19 26.94 -13.40
CA ASP A 169 -0.94 25.52 -13.15
C ASP A 169 -1.84 24.65 -14.05
N LYS A 170 -1.29 24.21 -15.19
CA LYS A 170 -1.99 23.34 -16.15
C LYS A 170 -2.27 21.93 -15.60
N ASN A 171 -1.60 21.53 -14.52
CA ASN A 171 -1.79 20.22 -13.90
C ASN A 171 -2.90 20.24 -12.85
N ASN A 172 -3.29 21.43 -12.36
CA ASN A 172 -4.42 21.58 -11.46
C ASN A 172 -5.73 21.43 -12.25
N PHE A 173 -6.54 20.44 -11.87
CA PHE A 173 -7.84 20.19 -12.47
C PHE A 173 -8.90 20.01 -11.41
N VAL A 174 -10.02 20.74 -11.52
CA VAL A 174 -11.15 20.66 -10.59
C VAL A 174 -12.44 20.55 -11.39
N GLY A 175 -13.02 19.35 -11.51
CA GLY A 175 -14.27 19.15 -12.25
C GLY A 175 -14.32 17.82 -12.99
N GLU A 176 -15.37 17.65 -13.79
CA GLU A 176 -15.60 16.42 -14.54
C GLU A 176 -14.90 16.40 -15.91
N GLN A 177 -14.30 15.26 -16.22
CA GLN A 177 -13.84 14.91 -17.56
C GLN A 177 -14.50 13.61 -18.02
N VAL A 178 -14.76 13.50 -19.32
CA VAL A 178 -15.10 12.23 -19.96
C VAL A 178 -13.88 11.77 -20.76
N VAL A 179 -13.28 10.66 -20.32
CA VAL A 179 -12.21 10.00 -21.05
C VAL A 179 -12.82 9.32 -22.27
N LYS A 180 -12.34 9.67 -23.46
CA LYS A 180 -12.85 9.15 -24.73
C LYS A 180 -11.71 8.71 -25.62
N PHE A 181 -12.06 7.94 -26.63
CA PHE A 181 -11.13 7.58 -27.68
C PHE A 181 -11.47 8.39 -28.93
N VAL A 182 -10.45 8.99 -29.54
CA VAL A 182 -10.53 9.74 -30.79
C VAL A 182 -9.51 9.19 -31.78
N ASP A 183 -9.81 9.29 -33.07
CA ASP A 183 -8.87 8.93 -34.13
C ASP A 183 -7.83 10.03 -34.29
N LYS A 184 -6.89 10.10 -33.33
CA LYS A 184 -5.79 11.05 -33.28
C LYS A 184 -4.49 10.30 -33.06
N ARG A 185 -3.45 10.71 -33.79
CA ARG A 185 -2.10 10.10 -33.73
C ARG A 185 -1.05 11.16 -33.43
N ASP A 186 -0.99 11.58 -32.18
CA ASP A 186 -0.08 12.65 -31.75
C ASP A 186 1.32 12.12 -31.42
N LEU A 187 1.42 10.84 -31.04
CA LEU A 187 2.70 10.24 -30.72
C LEU A 187 3.53 10.09 -32.00
N LYS A 188 4.77 10.59 -31.96
CA LYS A 188 5.74 10.42 -33.04
C LYS A 188 6.97 9.71 -32.51
N ASP A 189 7.49 8.76 -33.29
CA ASP A 189 8.82 8.21 -33.07
C ASP A 189 9.85 9.29 -33.45
N PRO A 190 10.73 9.73 -32.54
CA PRO A 190 11.68 10.81 -32.80
C PRO A 190 12.71 10.46 -33.88
N ARG A 191 12.95 9.18 -34.18
CA ARG A 191 13.90 8.75 -35.21
C ARG A 191 13.32 8.88 -36.62
N SER A 192 12.03 8.55 -36.76
CA SER A 192 11.35 8.53 -38.07
C SER A 192 10.46 9.74 -38.33
N GLY A 193 10.05 10.46 -37.28
CA GLY A 193 9.05 11.53 -37.33
C GLY A 193 7.62 11.05 -37.63
N LYS A 194 7.40 9.73 -37.74
CA LYS A 194 6.12 9.11 -38.10
C LYS A 194 5.40 8.61 -36.85
N ALA A 195 4.08 8.50 -36.96
CA ALA A 195 3.27 7.85 -35.93
C ALA A 195 3.56 6.34 -35.92
N PRO A 196 4.00 5.77 -34.79
CA PRO A 196 4.25 4.34 -34.68
C PRO A 196 2.95 3.55 -34.76
N VAL A 197 3.03 2.33 -35.29
CA VAL A 197 1.87 1.42 -35.37
C VAL A 197 1.69 0.76 -34.00
N PRO A 198 0.48 0.81 -33.40
CA PRO A 198 0.23 0.19 -32.10
C PRO A 198 0.56 -1.31 -32.11
N ARG A 199 1.33 -1.79 -31.12
CA ARG A 199 1.69 -3.22 -30.98
C ARG A 199 1.89 -3.57 -29.51
N LEU A 200 1.53 -4.80 -29.13
CA LEU A 200 1.77 -5.31 -27.78
C LEU A 200 3.23 -5.73 -27.61
N LEU A 201 3.76 -5.68 -26.39
CA LEU A 201 5.16 -6.01 -26.12
C LEU A 201 5.45 -7.47 -26.47
N GLY A 202 6.42 -7.69 -27.36
CA GLY A 202 6.86 -9.02 -27.79
C GLY A 202 5.96 -9.71 -28.82
N GLU A 203 4.82 -9.11 -29.17
CA GLU A 203 3.94 -9.58 -30.25
C GLU A 203 4.42 -9.06 -31.60
N GLN A 204 4.18 -9.79 -32.69
CA GLN A 204 4.54 -9.35 -34.05
C GLN A 204 3.41 -8.59 -34.72
N GLU A 205 2.16 -9.00 -34.47
CA GLU A 205 1.00 -8.45 -35.14
C GLU A 205 0.61 -7.07 -34.58
N PRO A 206 0.41 -6.06 -35.46
CA PRO A 206 -0.07 -4.76 -35.02
C PRO A 206 -1.51 -4.83 -34.53
N LEU A 207 -1.85 -3.94 -33.60
CA LEU A 207 -3.22 -3.73 -33.15
C LEU A 207 -3.96 -2.75 -34.08
N SER A 208 -5.29 -2.88 -34.09
CA SER A 208 -6.15 -1.90 -34.75
C SER A 208 -6.03 -0.52 -34.07
N SER A 209 -6.36 0.53 -34.82
CA SER A 209 -6.33 1.90 -34.30
C SER A 209 -7.58 2.30 -33.52
N ASP A 210 -8.53 1.38 -33.34
CA ASP A 210 -9.81 1.63 -32.68
C ASP A 210 -9.72 1.34 -31.16
N PRO A 211 -10.69 1.81 -30.34
CA PRO A 211 -10.63 1.65 -28.88
C PRO A 211 -10.61 0.20 -28.37
N ARG A 212 -11.07 -0.79 -29.16
CA ARG A 212 -11.03 -2.22 -28.76
C ARG A 212 -9.60 -2.71 -28.53
N ARG A 213 -8.58 -1.96 -28.97
CA ARG A 213 -7.19 -2.27 -28.67
C ARG A 213 -6.86 -2.22 -27.17
N LEU A 214 -7.56 -1.38 -26.39
CA LEU A 214 -7.40 -1.35 -24.93
C LEU A 214 -7.98 -2.61 -24.27
N GLU A 215 -9.12 -3.08 -24.77
CA GLU A 215 -9.70 -4.37 -24.35
C GLU A 215 -8.77 -5.54 -24.71
N LYS A 216 -8.20 -5.52 -25.93
CA LYS A 216 -7.21 -6.52 -26.37
C LYS A 216 -5.95 -6.50 -25.50
N LEU A 217 -5.44 -5.31 -25.16
CA LEU A 217 -4.31 -5.15 -24.23
C LEU A 217 -4.64 -5.76 -22.87
N GLY A 218 -5.79 -5.41 -22.29
CA GLY A 218 -6.24 -5.97 -21.02
C GLY A 218 -6.36 -7.50 -21.06
N ALA A 219 -6.97 -8.05 -22.11
CA ALA A 219 -7.13 -9.49 -22.28
C ALA A 219 -5.79 -10.22 -22.46
N TRP A 220 -4.89 -9.68 -23.29
CA TRP A 220 -3.56 -10.25 -23.52
C TRP A 220 -2.71 -10.26 -22.25
N MET A 221 -2.62 -9.10 -21.58
CA MET A 221 -1.80 -8.93 -20.38
C MET A 221 -2.24 -9.87 -19.26
N THR A 222 -3.54 -10.09 -19.14
CA THR A 222 -4.14 -10.86 -18.04
C THR A 222 -4.51 -12.28 -18.42
N SER A 223 -4.02 -12.76 -19.57
CA SER A 223 -4.19 -14.16 -19.97
C SER A 223 -3.53 -15.09 -18.95
N PRO A 224 -4.14 -16.23 -18.59
CA PRO A 224 -3.51 -17.27 -17.77
C PRO A 224 -2.14 -17.73 -18.29
N ASP A 225 -1.95 -17.70 -19.61
CA ASP A 225 -0.70 -18.11 -20.27
C ASP A 225 0.32 -16.97 -20.40
N HIS A 226 -0.04 -15.73 -20.00
CA HIS A 226 0.87 -14.61 -20.11
C HIS A 226 2.04 -14.77 -19.11
N PRO A 227 3.31 -14.72 -19.55
CA PRO A 227 4.44 -15.14 -18.72
C PRO A 227 4.71 -14.25 -17.50
N LEU A 228 4.34 -12.96 -17.57
CA LEU A 228 4.73 -11.98 -16.54
C LEU A 228 3.62 -11.59 -15.57
N PHE A 229 2.38 -11.40 -16.02
CA PHE A 229 1.32 -10.80 -15.18
C PHE A 229 1.15 -11.51 -13.84
N ALA A 230 0.83 -12.81 -13.85
CA ALA A 230 0.66 -13.56 -12.61
C ALA A 230 1.92 -13.54 -11.72
N ARG A 231 3.11 -13.66 -12.32
CA ARG A 231 4.41 -13.61 -11.61
C ARG A 231 4.64 -12.27 -10.91
N VAL A 232 4.35 -11.17 -11.59
CA VAL A 232 4.54 -9.81 -11.08
C VAL A 232 3.56 -9.54 -9.94
N GLN A 233 2.30 -9.94 -10.12
CA GLN A 233 1.28 -9.75 -9.08
C GLN A 233 1.61 -10.56 -7.83
N ILE A 234 1.97 -11.85 -7.97
CA ILE A 234 2.30 -12.69 -6.82
C ILE A 234 3.59 -12.24 -6.13
N ASN A 235 4.59 -11.77 -6.90
CA ASN A 235 5.80 -11.19 -6.34
C ASN A 235 5.51 -9.91 -5.54
N ARG A 236 4.57 -9.08 -5.99
CA ARG A 236 4.14 -7.88 -5.26
C ARG A 236 3.36 -8.20 -3.99
N ILE A 237 2.46 -9.19 -4.05
CA ILE A 237 1.76 -9.68 -2.85
C ILE A 237 2.77 -10.21 -1.84
N TRP A 238 3.74 -11.02 -2.30
CA TRP A 238 4.85 -11.52 -1.49
C TRP A 238 5.67 -10.37 -0.89
N PHE A 239 6.05 -9.37 -1.69
CA PHE A 239 6.78 -8.19 -1.23
C PHE A 239 6.06 -7.47 -0.07
N HIS A 240 4.75 -7.19 -0.20
CA HIS A 240 4.03 -6.50 0.88
C HIS A 240 3.97 -7.33 2.17
N LEU A 241 3.84 -8.66 2.06
CA LEU A 241 3.78 -9.57 3.22
C LEU A 241 5.16 -9.84 3.83
N MET A 242 6.18 -10.09 3.02
CA MET A 242 7.50 -10.57 3.43
C MET A 242 8.54 -9.46 3.53
N GLY A 243 8.33 -8.32 2.86
CA GLY A 243 9.18 -7.12 2.91
C GLY A 243 10.19 -6.98 1.79
N ARG A 244 10.38 -8.05 1.03
CA ARG A 244 11.22 -8.11 -0.16
C ARG A 244 10.54 -9.05 -1.16
N GLY A 245 10.59 -8.71 -2.44
CA GLY A 245 10.10 -9.61 -3.49
C GLY A 245 11.01 -10.82 -3.69
N LEU A 246 10.48 -11.90 -4.26
CA LEU A 246 11.30 -12.98 -4.81
C LEU A 246 12.15 -12.46 -5.98
N VAL A 247 11.60 -11.56 -6.79
CA VAL A 247 12.34 -10.64 -7.66
C VAL A 247 12.38 -9.29 -6.97
N ASP A 248 13.57 -8.71 -6.86
CA ASP A 248 13.77 -7.40 -6.23
C ASP A 248 14.70 -6.56 -7.13
N PRO A 249 14.33 -5.32 -7.52
CA PRO A 249 13.08 -4.63 -7.21
C PRO A 249 11.79 -5.34 -7.66
N VAL A 250 10.69 -5.09 -6.96
CA VAL A 250 9.41 -5.83 -7.10
C VAL A 250 8.79 -5.81 -8.51
N ASP A 251 9.17 -4.82 -9.31
CA ASP A 251 8.66 -4.50 -10.65
C ASP A 251 9.77 -4.50 -11.72
N ASP A 252 10.89 -5.21 -11.49
CA ASP A 252 12.05 -5.30 -12.41
C ASP A 252 12.29 -6.75 -12.88
N PHE A 253 11.34 -7.28 -13.66
CA PHE A 253 11.37 -8.63 -14.20
C PHE A 253 12.16 -8.70 -15.50
N ARG A 254 13.42 -9.13 -15.39
CA ARG A 254 14.30 -9.34 -16.55
C ARG A 254 15.19 -10.56 -16.38
N ALA A 255 15.72 -11.06 -17.50
CA ALA A 255 16.59 -12.24 -17.51
C ALA A 255 17.87 -12.07 -16.65
N THR A 256 18.36 -10.85 -16.49
CA THR A 256 19.52 -10.51 -15.66
C THR A 256 19.17 -10.21 -14.20
N ASN A 257 17.88 -10.30 -13.82
CA ASN A 257 17.40 -10.15 -12.46
C ASN A 257 16.47 -11.35 -12.11
N PRO A 258 17.01 -12.57 -12.04
CA PRO A 258 16.21 -13.74 -11.75
C PRO A 258 15.67 -13.72 -10.31
N PRO A 259 14.54 -14.40 -10.04
CA PRO A 259 14.06 -14.54 -8.68
C PRO A 259 15.05 -15.33 -7.82
N VAL A 260 15.16 -14.97 -6.54
CA VAL A 260 16.02 -15.69 -5.56
C VAL A 260 15.61 -17.15 -5.38
N ASN A 261 14.33 -17.47 -5.63
CA ASN A 261 13.83 -18.83 -5.67
C ASN A 261 12.82 -19.00 -6.83
N PRO A 262 13.30 -19.43 -8.03
CA PRO A 262 12.45 -19.59 -9.20
C PRO A 262 11.32 -20.62 -9.00
N ALA A 263 11.63 -21.77 -8.39
CA ALA A 263 10.65 -22.83 -8.18
C ALA A 263 9.49 -22.39 -7.26
N LEU A 264 9.79 -21.59 -6.24
CA LEU A 264 8.77 -21.01 -5.37
C LEU A 264 7.90 -19.99 -6.12
N LEU A 265 8.51 -19.11 -6.92
CA LEU A 265 7.76 -18.13 -7.71
C LEU A 265 6.83 -18.85 -8.71
N ASP A 266 7.32 -19.88 -9.38
CA ASP A 266 6.55 -20.69 -10.33
C ASP A 266 5.36 -21.35 -9.63
N ALA A 267 5.59 -22.03 -8.50
CA ALA A 267 4.54 -22.71 -7.75
C ALA A 267 3.44 -21.75 -7.26
N LEU A 268 3.82 -20.58 -6.75
CA LEU A 268 2.87 -19.55 -6.32
C LEU A 268 2.12 -18.93 -7.51
N THR A 269 2.79 -18.76 -8.65
CA THR A 269 2.19 -18.25 -9.88
C THR A 269 1.12 -19.21 -10.39
N ASP A 270 1.43 -20.51 -10.48
CA ASP A 270 0.49 -21.52 -10.94
C ASP A 270 -0.73 -21.61 -10.02
N ASP A 271 -0.52 -21.51 -8.70
CA ASP A 271 -1.61 -21.48 -7.72
C ASP A 271 -2.49 -20.23 -7.85
N PHE A 272 -1.86 -19.07 -8.10
CA PHE A 272 -2.56 -17.83 -8.32
C PHE A 272 -3.40 -17.86 -9.61
N VAL A 273 -2.89 -18.46 -10.69
CA VAL A 273 -3.65 -18.66 -11.93
C VAL A 273 -4.81 -19.66 -11.71
N ARG A 274 -4.55 -20.81 -11.07
CA ARG A 274 -5.58 -21.82 -10.79
C ARG A 274 -6.72 -21.31 -9.90
N SER A 275 -6.41 -20.42 -8.96
CA SER A 275 -7.42 -19.77 -8.11
C SER A 275 -8.23 -18.69 -8.83
N GLY A 276 -7.93 -18.40 -10.11
CA GLY A 276 -8.59 -17.35 -10.87
C GLY A 276 -8.14 -15.96 -10.43
N PHE A 277 -6.84 -15.78 -10.16
CA PHE A 277 -6.25 -14.51 -9.74
C PHE A 277 -6.83 -13.94 -8.42
N ASP A 278 -7.19 -14.83 -7.49
CA ASP A 278 -7.78 -14.48 -6.20
C ASP A 278 -6.70 -13.94 -5.22
N LEU A 279 -6.82 -12.65 -4.90
CA LEU A 279 -5.91 -11.96 -3.98
C LEU A 279 -5.94 -12.56 -2.57
N ARG A 280 -7.14 -12.86 -2.04
CA ARG A 280 -7.30 -13.42 -0.69
C ARG A 280 -6.73 -14.82 -0.62
N HIS A 281 -6.89 -15.61 -1.68
CA HIS A 281 -6.27 -16.93 -1.81
C HIS A 281 -4.75 -16.84 -1.78
N ALA A 282 -4.14 -15.98 -2.60
CA ALA A 282 -2.69 -15.79 -2.58
C ALA A 282 -2.17 -15.38 -1.19
N ILE A 283 -2.83 -14.41 -0.55
CA ILE A 283 -2.45 -13.96 0.80
C ILE A 283 -2.62 -15.07 1.83
N ARG A 284 -3.72 -15.82 1.78
CA ARG A 284 -3.97 -16.98 2.65
C ARG A 284 -2.84 -18.00 2.52
N THR A 285 -2.50 -18.40 1.29
CA THR A 285 -1.44 -19.36 1.01
C THR A 285 -0.10 -18.89 1.59
N ILE A 286 0.27 -17.62 1.38
CA ILE A 286 1.52 -17.06 1.90
C ILE A 286 1.50 -17.00 3.43
N CYS A 287 0.44 -16.46 4.04
CA CYS A 287 0.32 -16.32 5.49
C CYS A 287 0.27 -17.69 6.22
N ALA A 288 -0.29 -18.71 5.60
CA ALA A 288 -0.31 -20.08 6.13
C ALA A 288 1.05 -20.80 5.96
N SER A 289 1.95 -20.30 5.12
CA SER A 289 3.24 -20.94 4.87
C SER A 289 4.18 -20.90 6.09
N ARG A 290 5.07 -21.90 6.16
CA ARG A 290 6.18 -21.90 7.13
C ARG A 290 7.05 -20.66 6.98
N ALA A 291 7.39 -20.27 5.75
CA ALA A 291 8.28 -19.14 5.47
C ALA A 291 7.75 -17.84 6.08
N TYR A 292 6.46 -17.55 5.92
CA TYR A 292 5.85 -16.42 6.61
C TYR A 292 5.94 -16.64 8.12
N GLN A 293 5.50 -17.77 8.67
CA GLN A 293 5.40 -17.99 10.13
C GLN A 293 6.73 -18.05 10.91
N LEU A 294 7.90 -17.96 10.27
CA LEU A 294 9.19 -17.88 10.96
C LEU A 294 9.28 -16.61 11.83
N GLY A 295 9.92 -16.73 12.99
CA GLY A 295 10.24 -15.59 13.87
C GLY A 295 11.39 -14.73 13.33
N SER A 296 11.65 -13.61 14.00
CA SER A 296 12.73 -12.68 13.63
C SER A 296 14.10 -13.02 14.23
N GLU A 297 14.13 -13.83 15.29
CA GLU A 297 15.37 -14.17 15.99
C GLU A 297 16.30 -15.01 15.09
N PRO A 298 17.55 -14.57 14.86
CA PRO A 298 18.54 -15.36 14.15
C PRO A 298 18.96 -16.62 14.90
N ASN A 299 19.48 -17.56 14.14
CA ASN A 299 20.41 -18.58 14.61
C ASN A 299 21.75 -18.44 13.85
N ALA A 300 22.74 -19.25 14.24
CA ALA A 300 24.09 -19.18 13.65
C ALA A 300 24.14 -19.40 12.13
N SER A 301 23.14 -20.07 11.54
CA SER A 301 23.11 -20.39 10.11
C SER A 301 22.38 -19.37 9.23
N ASN A 302 21.61 -18.45 9.82
CA ASN A 302 20.78 -17.49 9.05
C ASN A 302 20.96 -16.03 9.53
N VAL A 303 21.96 -15.75 10.36
CA VAL A 303 22.20 -14.41 10.90
C VAL A 303 22.48 -13.37 9.82
N ASP A 304 23.12 -13.78 8.72
CA ASP A 304 23.45 -12.95 7.56
C ASP A 304 22.47 -13.16 6.40
N ASP A 305 21.42 -13.97 6.59
CA ASP A 305 20.40 -14.18 5.55
C ASP A 305 19.38 -13.03 5.57
N GLU A 306 19.38 -12.29 4.47
CA GLU A 306 18.47 -11.17 4.23
C GLU A 306 17.60 -11.36 2.97
N ILE A 307 17.81 -12.44 2.21
CA ILE A 307 17.20 -12.58 0.87
C ILE A 307 16.47 -13.90 0.65
N ASN A 308 16.75 -14.97 1.41
CA ASN A 308 16.13 -16.28 1.19
C ASN A 308 14.94 -16.55 2.11
N PHE A 309 14.51 -15.55 2.89
CA PHE A 309 13.35 -15.65 3.79
C PHE A 309 13.51 -16.73 4.87
N ALA A 310 14.75 -16.97 5.33
CA ALA A 310 15.08 -17.93 6.39
C ALA A 310 14.65 -17.49 7.80
N ARG A 311 14.12 -16.27 7.92
CA ARG A 311 13.52 -15.65 9.13
C ARG A 311 12.72 -14.42 8.70
N THR A 312 11.94 -13.86 9.62
CA THR A 312 11.31 -12.55 9.39
C THR A 312 12.31 -11.43 9.62
N LEU A 313 12.51 -10.57 8.64
CA LEU A 313 13.28 -9.35 8.85
C LEU A 313 12.39 -8.28 9.52
N PRO A 314 12.82 -7.72 10.66
CA PRO A 314 12.09 -6.61 11.29
C PRO A 314 11.95 -5.43 10.34
N ARG A 315 10.75 -4.88 10.25
CA ARG A 315 10.45 -3.71 9.39
C ARG A 315 9.71 -2.65 10.17
N ARG A 316 10.00 -1.38 9.90
CA ARG A 316 9.24 -0.27 10.48
C ARG A 316 7.79 -0.32 10.00
N LEU A 317 6.87 0.00 10.91
CA LEU A 317 5.47 0.22 10.53
C LEU A 317 5.33 1.39 9.54
N SER A 318 4.40 1.27 8.61
CA SER A 318 4.04 2.38 7.73
C SER A 318 3.46 3.54 8.54
N ALA A 319 3.46 4.73 7.95
CA ALA A 319 2.87 5.92 8.54
C ALA A 319 1.43 5.70 9.02
N GLU A 320 0.60 5.09 8.17
CA GLU A 320 -0.80 4.77 8.47
C GLU A 320 -0.90 3.71 9.58
N GLN A 321 -0.12 2.63 9.51
CA GLN A 321 -0.10 1.58 10.53
C GLN A 321 0.23 2.12 11.91
N LEU A 322 1.26 2.97 11.99
CA LEU A 322 1.72 3.55 13.24
C LEU A 322 0.65 4.49 13.82
N LEU A 323 0.15 5.44 13.02
CA LEU A 323 -0.84 6.41 13.47
C LEU A 323 -2.15 5.74 13.91
N ASP A 324 -2.65 4.81 13.10
CA ASP A 324 -3.90 4.12 13.36
C ASP A 324 -3.80 3.17 14.56
N SER A 325 -2.65 2.50 14.75
CA SER A 325 -2.44 1.63 15.91
C SER A 325 -2.38 2.43 17.21
N VAL A 326 -1.71 3.59 17.22
CA VAL A 326 -1.68 4.48 18.40
C VAL A 326 -3.09 4.96 18.74
N HIS A 327 -3.89 5.37 17.75
CA HIS A 327 -5.28 5.77 17.97
C HIS A 327 -6.17 4.61 18.41
N LEU A 328 -5.97 3.41 17.89
CA LEU A 328 -6.71 2.22 18.33
C LEU A 328 -6.44 1.90 19.81
N ILE A 329 -5.18 2.01 20.24
CA ILE A 329 -4.75 1.75 21.62
C ILE A 329 -5.28 2.82 22.57
N LEU A 330 -4.94 4.09 22.32
CA LEU A 330 -5.25 5.18 23.25
C LEU A 330 -6.71 5.61 23.14
N GLY A 331 -7.36 5.35 22.00
CA GLY A 331 -8.76 5.64 21.74
C GLY A 331 -8.97 6.86 20.85
N GLY A 332 -10.00 6.77 20.01
CA GLY A 332 -10.38 7.80 19.05
C GLY A 332 -9.93 7.48 17.62
N LEU A 333 -10.07 8.47 16.76
CA LEU A 333 -9.65 8.42 15.36
C LEU A 333 -8.94 9.73 15.01
N PRO A 334 -7.95 9.71 14.11
CA PRO A 334 -7.34 10.93 13.63
C PRO A 334 -8.34 11.75 12.80
N SER A 335 -8.19 13.06 12.86
CA SER A 335 -8.87 14.01 11.96
C SER A 335 -7.88 14.47 10.90
N PHE A 336 -8.34 14.62 9.67
CA PHE A 336 -7.53 15.10 8.54
C PHE A 336 -8.15 16.36 7.95
N GLU A 337 -7.31 17.26 7.45
CA GLU A 337 -7.77 18.46 6.76
C GLU A 337 -8.69 18.07 5.59
N GLY A 338 -9.70 18.87 5.24
CA GLY A 338 -10.64 18.56 4.16
C GLY A 338 -11.68 17.48 4.44
N TYR A 339 -11.63 16.78 5.59
CA TYR A 339 -12.61 15.74 5.96
C TYR A 339 -13.37 16.13 7.23
N GLU A 340 -14.70 16.11 7.17
CA GLU A 340 -15.56 16.49 8.31
C GLU A 340 -15.53 15.46 9.45
N LYS A 341 -15.37 14.18 9.11
CA LYS A 341 -15.43 13.07 10.07
C LYS A 341 -14.03 12.50 10.30
N PRO A 342 -13.62 12.28 11.57
CA PRO A 342 -12.43 11.50 11.88
C PRO A 342 -12.50 10.11 11.24
N MET A 343 -11.36 9.61 10.77
CA MET A 343 -11.24 8.31 10.10
C MET A 343 -9.83 7.76 10.27
N ARG A 344 -9.62 6.48 9.97
CA ARG A 344 -8.28 5.91 9.96
C ARG A 344 -7.44 6.51 8.82
N ALA A 345 -6.15 6.67 9.03
CA ALA A 345 -5.19 7.05 8.00
C ALA A 345 -5.22 6.09 6.81
N ALA A 346 -5.48 4.79 7.07
CA ALA A 346 -5.65 3.80 6.02
C ALA A 346 -6.92 3.99 5.15
N GLN A 347 -7.88 4.81 5.59
CA GLN A 347 -9.11 5.10 4.85
C GLN A 347 -9.00 6.37 3.99
N LEU A 348 -7.90 7.12 4.13
CA LEU A 348 -7.67 8.35 3.37
C LEU A 348 -7.71 8.08 1.86
N PRO A 349 -8.68 8.65 1.13
CA PRO A 349 -8.85 8.39 -0.28
C PRO A 349 -7.64 8.80 -1.13
N GLY A 350 -7.09 9.98 -0.86
CA GLY A 350 -6.05 10.59 -1.66
C GLY A 350 -4.96 11.26 -0.83
N VAL A 351 -3.92 11.68 -1.53
CA VAL A 351 -2.99 12.69 -1.00
C VAL A 351 -3.49 14.05 -1.47
N GLN A 352 -3.67 14.96 -0.53
CA GLN A 352 -4.15 16.30 -0.84
C GLN A 352 -3.10 17.14 -1.55
N ALA A 353 -3.58 18.08 -2.36
CA ALA A 353 -2.72 19.00 -3.10
C ALA A 353 -1.84 19.87 -2.18
N VAL A 354 -0.64 20.23 -2.67
CA VAL A 354 0.33 21.07 -1.94
C VAL A 354 -0.21 22.48 -1.63
N TYR A 355 -1.12 22.99 -2.46
CA TYR A 355 -1.75 24.28 -2.25
C TYR A 355 -2.91 24.18 -1.26
N ARG A 356 -2.60 24.40 0.01
CA ARG A 356 -3.61 24.34 1.07
C ARG A 356 -4.24 25.72 1.33
N PRO A 357 -5.57 25.82 1.33
CA PRO A 357 -6.25 26.98 1.90
C PRO A 357 -6.21 26.98 3.44
N LYS A 358 -5.90 25.84 4.10
CA LYS A 358 -5.87 25.66 5.55
C LYS A 358 -4.60 24.96 6.04
N SER A 359 -4.23 25.17 7.30
CA SER A 359 -3.09 24.48 7.91
C SER A 359 -3.35 22.97 8.04
N PRO A 360 -2.32 22.12 7.85
CA PRO A 360 -2.45 20.68 8.13
C PRO A 360 -2.84 20.42 9.58
N THR A 361 -3.55 19.31 9.80
CA THR A 361 -3.69 18.74 11.14
C THR A 361 -2.37 18.10 11.61
N SER A 362 -2.31 17.71 12.89
CA SER A 362 -1.20 16.90 13.42
C SER A 362 -1.10 15.55 12.69
N ALA A 363 -2.23 14.91 12.39
CA ALA A 363 -2.30 13.66 11.64
C ALA A 363 -1.76 13.79 10.21
N ASP A 364 -2.12 14.86 9.50
CA ASP A 364 -1.57 15.15 8.15
C ASP A 364 -0.05 15.31 8.16
N THR A 365 0.46 16.00 9.20
CA THR A 365 1.89 16.22 9.38
C THR A 365 2.60 14.91 9.71
N PHE A 366 2.01 14.11 10.61
CA PHE A 366 2.52 12.81 11.01
C PHE A 366 2.64 11.86 9.82
N VAL A 367 1.57 11.64 9.05
CA VAL A 367 1.63 10.63 7.98
C VAL A 367 2.65 10.99 6.91
N ARG A 368 2.80 12.28 6.59
CA ARG A 368 3.82 12.78 5.67
C ARG A 368 5.24 12.56 6.23
N LEU A 369 5.47 12.90 7.49
CA LEU A 369 6.76 12.75 8.16
C LEU A 369 7.21 11.28 8.24
N PHE A 370 6.26 10.35 8.42
CA PHE A 370 6.53 8.92 8.54
C PHE A 370 6.56 8.16 7.19
N GLY A 371 6.50 8.88 6.07
CA GLY A 371 6.79 8.34 4.74
C GLY A 371 5.58 7.93 3.90
N LYS A 372 4.38 8.47 4.18
CA LYS A 372 3.24 8.34 3.26
C LYS A 372 3.63 8.97 1.91
N PRO A 373 3.55 8.24 0.78
CA PRO A 373 3.99 8.74 -0.51
C PRO A 373 3.05 9.85 -1.00
N PRO A 374 3.54 10.83 -1.78
CA PRO A 374 2.69 11.80 -2.44
C PRO A 374 1.97 11.24 -3.69
N ARG A 375 2.29 10.00 -4.10
CA ARG A 375 1.67 9.25 -5.21
C ARG A 375 1.92 9.88 -6.58
N LEU A 376 3.15 10.33 -6.78
CA LEU A 376 3.62 11.00 -7.99
C LEU A 376 4.28 10.02 -8.97
N THR A 377 4.62 8.82 -8.51
CA THR A 377 5.23 7.76 -9.31
C THR A 377 4.35 6.50 -9.30
N ASN A 378 4.63 5.57 -10.20
CA ASN A 378 3.95 4.27 -10.28
C ASN A 378 4.74 3.16 -9.56
N SER A 379 5.56 3.52 -8.56
CA SER A 379 6.50 2.62 -7.90
C SER A 379 6.15 2.40 -6.43
N ASP A 380 6.26 1.15 -5.98
CA ASP A 380 6.19 0.78 -4.56
C ASP A 380 7.28 1.47 -3.71
N THR A 381 8.37 1.95 -4.33
CA THR A 381 9.52 2.57 -3.66
C THR A 381 9.33 4.04 -3.29
N GLU A 382 8.25 4.70 -3.73
CA GLU A 382 7.96 6.09 -3.35
C GLU A 382 7.63 6.21 -1.86
N ARG A 383 7.04 5.14 -1.30
CA ARG A 383 6.81 5.00 0.13
C ARG A 383 8.11 4.67 0.81
N THR A 384 8.50 5.50 1.77
CA THR A 384 9.73 5.29 2.56
C THR A 384 9.41 4.77 3.95
N THR A 385 10.18 3.76 4.37
CA THR A 385 10.26 3.31 5.77
C THR A 385 11.54 3.79 6.45
N ASP A 386 12.28 4.71 5.84
CA ASP A 386 13.52 5.25 6.40
C ASP A 386 13.26 6.02 7.69
N THR A 387 14.31 6.07 8.51
CA THR A 387 14.33 6.77 9.78
C THR A 387 14.91 8.16 9.63
N SER A 388 14.30 9.17 10.25
CA SER A 388 14.84 10.52 10.31
C SER A 388 14.82 11.09 11.73
N LEU A 389 15.71 12.06 12.00
CA LEU A 389 15.74 12.76 13.29
C LEU A 389 14.39 13.47 13.58
N ALA A 390 13.72 13.97 12.54
CA ALA A 390 12.42 14.60 12.70
C ALA A 390 11.34 13.61 13.17
N GLN A 391 11.37 12.35 12.71
CA GLN A 391 10.48 11.30 13.23
C GLN A 391 10.75 11.01 14.71
N VAL A 392 12.02 10.99 15.13
CA VAL A 392 12.38 10.81 16.55
C VAL A 392 11.77 11.95 17.38
N PHE A 393 11.96 13.20 16.97
CA PHE A 393 11.38 14.35 17.69
C PHE A 393 9.84 14.31 17.75
N GLU A 394 9.18 13.84 16.69
CA GLU A 394 7.73 13.68 16.69
C GLU A 394 7.26 12.60 17.69
N LEU A 395 7.99 11.49 17.83
CA LEU A 395 7.63 10.45 18.80
C LEU A 395 8.01 10.84 20.24
N THR A 396 9.08 11.62 20.44
CA THR A 396 9.53 12.00 21.79
C THR A 396 8.81 13.21 22.35
N SER A 397 8.52 14.19 21.49
CA SER A 397 8.03 15.51 21.92
C SER A 397 6.94 16.09 21.01
N GLY A 398 6.55 15.36 19.97
CA GLY A 398 5.58 15.81 18.99
C GLY A 398 4.16 15.90 19.55
N SER A 399 3.37 16.77 18.92
CA SER A 399 1.99 17.05 19.35
C SER A 399 1.05 15.86 19.13
N THR A 400 1.35 14.95 18.19
CA THR A 400 0.44 13.85 17.85
C THR A 400 0.35 12.83 18.97
N LEU A 401 1.48 12.25 19.38
CA LEU A 401 1.51 11.22 20.43
C LEU A 401 1.19 11.83 21.80
N ASN A 402 1.84 12.94 22.16
CA ASN A 402 1.60 13.61 23.44
C ASN A 402 0.16 14.09 23.59
N GLY A 403 -0.46 14.57 22.50
CA GLY A 403 -1.86 14.95 22.50
C GLY A 403 -2.80 13.78 22.79
N LEU A 404 -2.50 12.57 22.29
CA LEU A 404 -3.32 11.37 22.57
C LEU A 404 -3.11 10.82 23.97
N LEU A 405 -1.87 10.86 24.47
CA LEU A 405 -1.53 10.41 25.81
C LEU A 405 -2.20 11.26 26.89
N THR A 406 -2.23 12.58 26.71
CA THR A 406 -2.80 13.54 27.68
C THR A 406 -4.31 13.76 27.52
N LYS A 407 -4.91 13.28 26.42
CA LYS A 407 -6.35 13.44 26.15
C LYS A 407 -7.21 12.74 27.20
N LYS A 408 -8.20 13.46 27.70
CA LYS A 408 -9.21 12.92 28.64
C LYS A 408 -10.12 11.88 27.98
N GLY A 409 -10.53 10.88 28.74
CA GLY A 409 -11.41 9.77 28.32
C GLY A 409 -10.69 8.72 27.45
N ASN A 410 -9.37 8.71 27.45
CA ASN A 410 -8.56 7.74 26.71
C ASN A 410 -8.46 6.40 27.47
N LEU A 411 -7.71 5.43 26.93
CA LEU A 411 -7.46 4.14 27.61
C LEU A 411 -6.87 4.32 29.02
N LEU A 412 -5.96 5.25 29.20
CA LEU A 412 -5.22 5.42 30.46
C LEU A 412 -6.14 5.90 31.58
N ASP A 413 -7.09 6.81 31.29
CA ASP A 413 -8.11 7.22 32.26
C ASP A 413 -8.97 6.01 32.69
N ARG A 414 -9.40 5.17 31.74
CA ARG A 414 -10.17 3.96 32.04
C ARG A 414 -9.39 2.98 32.93
N LEU A 415 -8.09 2.81 32.68
CA LEU A 415 -7.23 1.95 33.51
C LEU A 415 -7.07 2.48 34.94
N VAL A 416 -7.06 3.80 35.13
CA VAL A 416 -7.07 4.43 36.47
C VAL A 416 -8.41 4.19 37.16
N ASP A 417 -9.52 4.37 36.45
CA ASP A 417 -10.88 4.24 37.00
C ASP A 417 -11.21 2.81 37.45
N GLU A 418 -10.62 1.80 36.81
CA GLU A 418 -10.79 0.39 37.19
C GLU A 418 -10.07 0.00 38.50
N GLN A 419 -9.16 0.84 39.01
CA GLN A 419 -8.44 0.63 40.28
C GLN A 419 -7.74 -0.74 40.38
N LEU A 420 -7.20 -1.23 39.27
CA LEU A 420 -6.39 -2.44 39.26
C LEU A 420 -5.10 -2.25 40.07
N ALA A 421 -4.68 -3.32 40.75
CA ALA A 421 -3.34 -3.42 41.34
C ALA A 421 -2.25 -3.24 40.26
N ASP A 422 -1.06 -2.81 40.66
CA ASP A 422 0.00 -2.39 39.74
C ASP A 422 0.40 -3.48 38.75
N GLU A 423 0.64 -4.70 39.23
CA GLU A 423 1.09 -5.81 38.37
C GLU A 423 0.05 -6.18 37.29
N PRO A 424 -1.24 -6.45 37.61
CA PRO A 424 -2.26 -6.66 36.59
C PRO A 424 -2.44 -5.50 35.62
N LEU A 425 -2.30 -4.27 36.11
CA LEU A 425 -2.41 -3.06 35.28
C LEU A 425 -1.26 -2.96 34.27
N VAL A 426 -0.03 -3.25 34.71
CA VAL A 426 1.16 -3.31 33.85
C VAL A 426 0.99 -4.41 32.81
N ASP A 427 0.61 -5.63 33.21
CA ASP A 427 0.39 -6.75 32.27
C ASP A 427 -0.65 -6.37 31.21
N ARG A 428 -1.76 -5.74 31.63
CA ARG A 428 -2.80 -5.27 30.72
C ARG A 428 -2.28 -4.24 29.71
N LEU A 429 -1.46 -3.27 30.14
CA LEU A 429 -0.90 -2.25 29.26
C LEU A 429 0.09 -2.86 28.25
N TYR A 430 0.96 -3.76 28.69
CA TYR A 430 1.88 -4.50 27.81
C TYR A 430 1.13 -5.33 26.77
N ARG A 431 0.08 -6.05 27.17
CA ARG A 431 -0.75 -6.84 26.24
C ARG A 431 -1.50 -5.97 25.25
N THR A 432 -1.93 -4.78 25.67
CA THR A 432 -2.66 -3.86 24.79
C THR A 432 -1.73 -3.20 23.76
N ILE A 433 -0.51 -2.82 24.16
CA ILE A 433 0.41 -2.08 23.30
C ILE A 433 1.34 -3.02 22.51
N LEU A 434 1.97 -3.98 23.18
CA LEU A 434 2.98 -4.88 22.63
C LEU A 434 2.46 -6.28 22.32
N THR A 435 1.20 -6.59 22.65
CA THR A 435 0.56 -7.89 22.34
C THR A 435 1.22 -9.11 23.01
N ARG A 436 1.92 -8.88 24.12
CA ARG A 436 2.53 -9.92 24.97
C ARG A 436 2.49 -9.52 26.44
N SER A 437 2.77 -10.45 27.34
CA SER A 437 3.05 -10.12 28.74
C SER A 437 4.43 -9.48 28.91
N PRO A 438 4.61 -8.65 29.96
CA PRO A 438 5.92 -8.21 30.39
C PRO A 438 6.75 -9.41 30.87
N SER A 439 8.06 -9.34 30.71
CA SER A 439 9.00 -10.21 31.42
C SER A 439 8.97 -9.94 32.93
N GLY A 440 9.55 -10.83 33.74
CA GLY A 440 9.61 -10.63 35.19
C GLY A 440 10.30 -9.31 35.59
N GLU A 441 11.40 -8.96 34.91
CA GLU A 441 12.13 -7.71 35.15
C GLU A 441 11.33 -6.47 34.73
N GLU A 442 10.71 -6.51 33.54
CA GLU A 442 9.82 -5.44 33.05
C GLU A 442 8.65 -5.22 34.02
N LEU A 443 8.03 -6.30 34.53
CA LEU A 443 6.92 -6.22 35.46
C LEU A 443 7.34 -5.61 36.79
N SER A 444 8.40 -6.13 37.42
CA SER A 444 8.85 -5.63 38.72
C SER A 444 9.31 -4.18 38.67
N SER A 445 10.06 -3.79 37.62
CA SER A 445 10.56 -2.42 37.48
C SER A 445 9.45 -1.40 37.23
N THR A 446 8.50 -1.72 36.35
CA THR A 446 7.39 -0.80 36.02
C THR A 446 6.35 -0.73 37.13
N ALA A 447 6.07 -1.83 37.84
CA ALA A 447 5.20 -1.80 39.02
C ALA A 447 5.80 -0.95 40.14
N ALA A 448 7.10 -1.07 40.41
CA ALA A 448 7.80 -0.24 41.39
C ALA A 448 7.77 1.26 41.01
N TYR A 449 7.90 1.58 39.72
CA TYR A 449 7.75 2.95 39.22
C TYR A 449 6.34 3.51 39.45
N LEU A 450 5.28 2.73 39.19
CA LEU A 450 3.90 3.14 39.47
C LEU A 450 3.64 3.35 40.97
N GLN A 451 4.25 2.56 41.85
CA GLN A 451 4.13 2.71 43.30
C GLN A 451 4.80 3.97 43.83
N ALA A 452 5.94 4.34 43.25
CA ALA A 452 6.69 5.53 43.64
C ALA A 452 6.09 6.83 43.08
N ALA A 453 5.15 6.74 42.14
CA ALA A 453 4.59 7.90 41.47
C ALA A 453 3.58 8.67 42.34
N ASN A 454 3.76 10.00 42.42
CA ASN A 454 2.81 10.89 43.09
C ASN A 454 1.48 11.00 42.33
N ASN A 455 1.52 10.92 41.00
CA ASN A 455 0.36 10.94 40.13
C ASN A 455 0.35 9.69 39.26
N ARG A 456 -0.54 8.75 39.62
CA ARG A 456 -0.70 7.47 38.91
C ARG A 456 -1.02 7.66 37.43
N ARG A 457 -1.78 8.71 37.08
CA ARG A 457 -2.20 8.95 35.70
C ARG A 457 -1.04 9.45 34.83
N GLU A 458 -0.20 10.33 35.36
CA GLU A 458 1.03 10.79 34.69
C GLU A 458 2.02 9.64 34.51
N ALA A 459 2.20 8.79 35.52
CA ALA A 459 3.07 7.63 35.42
C ALA A 459 2.60 6.61 34.34
N LEU A 460 1.29 6.46 34.16
CA LEU A 460 0.72 5.68 33.06
C LEU A 460 0.96 6.32 31.69
N GLU A 461 0.99 7.64 31.63
CA GLU A 461 1.32 8.43 30.45
C GLU A 461 2.76 8.14 30.01
N ASP A 462 3.72 8.22 30.95
CA ASP A 462 5.13 7.93 30.73
C ASP A 462 5.39 6.47 30.33
N LEU A 463 4.69 5.53 30.98
CA LEU A 463 4.79 4.11 30.66
C LEU A 463 4.24 3.82 29.26
N ALA A 464 3.06 4.33 28.93
CA ALA A 464 2.47 4.15 27.60
C ALA A 464 3.33 4.81 26.51
N TRP A 465 3.86 6.01 26.76
CA TRP A 465 4.82 6.66 25.87
C TRP A 465 6.06 5.78 25.62
N SER A 466 6.62 5.19 26.67
CA SER A 466 7.80 4.33 26.58
C SER A 466 7.52 3.08 25.75
N LEU A 467 6.36 2.44 25.95
CA LEU A 467 5.96 1.25 25.19
C LEU A 467 5.67 1.57 23.71
N LEU A 468 5.02 2.70 23.42
CA LEU A 468 4.74 3.15 22.05
C LEU A 468 6.01 3.62 21.31
N ASN A 469 7.07 3.97 22.03
CA ASN A 469 8.40 4.28 21.48
C ASN A 469 9.33 3.07 21.44
N ALA A 470 8.93 1.92 22.00
CA ALA A 470 9.77 0.74 22.02
C ALA A 470 10.03 0.24 20.60
N LYS A 471 11.25 -0.27 20.35
CA LYS A 471 11.60 -0.91 19.07
C LYS A 471 10.67 -2.07 18.73
N GLU A 472 10.06 -2.70 19.72
CA GLU A 472 9.09 -3.77 19.53
C GLU A 472 7.75 -3.27 18.97
N PHE A 473 7.32 -2.06 19.34
CA PHE A 473 6.10 -1.46 18.78
C PHE A 473 6.36 -0.85 17.39
N LEU A 474 7.47 -0.12 17.25
CA LEU A 474 7.81 0.58 16.00
C LEU A 474 8.18 -0.38 14.86
N LEU A 475 8.64 -1.59 15.19
CA LEU A 475 9.05 -2.60 14.23
C LEU A 475 8.10 -3.79 14.26
N ARG A 476 7.57 -4.13 13.10
CA ARG A 476 6.89 -5.39 12.86
C ARG A 476 7.92 -6.53 12.85
N ARG A 477 7.78 -7.47 13.79
CA ARG A 477 8.57 -8.70 13.93
C ARG A 477 7.74 -9.94 13.63
#